data_AF-A0AAW8ELQ5-F1
#
_entry.id   AF-A0AAW8ELQ5-F1
#
_cell.length_a   1.000
_cell.length_b   1.000
_cell.length_c   1.000
_cell.angle_alpha   90.00
_cell.angle_beta   90.00
_cell.angle_gamma   90.00
#
_symmetry.space_group_name_H-M   'P 1'
#
loop_
_entity.id
_entity.type
_entity.pdbx_description
1 polymer ?
#
loop_
_entity_poly.entity_id
_entity_poly.type
_entity_poly.pdbx_seq_one_letter_code
_entity_poly.pdbx_strand_id
1 'polypeptide(L)' 'MKIEPRSTFTGRKPDAFELKIRFACGALLGLVVGLGMCARLWPLSSFAACVLVAFAVAACGFCAARFGDRFWANLRWLQ' A
#
# COMPACT_ATOMS: atom_id res chain seq x y z
N MET A 1 -26.84 -15.91 -11.80
CA MET A 1 -25.85 -14.86 -11.51
C MET A 1 -25.91 -14.59 -10.00
N LYS A 2 -24.93 -15.09 -9.22
CA LYS A 2 -24.93 -14.97 -7.76
C LYS A 2 -24.41 -13.57 -7.43
N ILE A 3 -25.31 -12.65 -7.12
CA ILE A 3 -24.96 -11.29 -6.71
C ILE A 3 -24.40 -11.42 -5.29
N GLU A 4 -23.08 -11.41 -5.15
CA GLU A 4 -22.47 -11.31 -3.83
C GLU A 4 -22.91 -9.99 -3.18
N PRO A 5 -23.33 -10.01 -1.90
CA PRO A 5 -23.82 -8.83 -1.23
C PRO A 5 -22.68 -7.82 -1.14
N ARG A 6 -22.86 -6.71 -1.87
CA ARG A 6 -22.07 -5.49 -1.78
C ARG A 6 -22.04 -5.07 -0.32
N SER A 7 -20.92 -5.34 0.35
CA SER A 7 -20.69 -4.96 1.74
C SER A 7 -20.69 -3.44 1.83
N THR A 8 -21.84 -2.87 2.21
CA THR A 8 -21.94 -1.49 2.67
C THR A 8 -21.05 -1.33 3.89
N PHE A 9 -19.86 -0.80 3.62
CA PHE A 9 -18.70 -0.67 4.50
C PHE A 9 -18.78 0.51 5.47
N THR A 10 -19.99 0.91 5.85
CA THR A 10 -20.22 2.13 6.62
C THR A 10 -20.65 1.74 8.04
N GLY A 11 -19.75 1.12 8.81
CA GLY A 11 -19.95 0.99 10.27
C GLY A 11 -19.34 -0.21 11.00
N ARG A 12 -18.80 -1.23 10.31
CA ARG A 12 -18.16 -2.39 10.98
C ARG A 12 -16.67 -2.10 11.23
N LYS A 13 -16.14 -2.49 12.40
CA LYS A 13 -14.69 -2.51 12.65
C LYS A 13 -14.02 -3.41 11.59
N PRO A 14 -12.88 -3.01 11.01
CA PRO A 14 -12.23 -3.79 9.97
C PRO A 14 -11.84 -5.16 10.52
N ASP A 15 -12.25 -6.22 9.82
CA ASP A 15 -11.93 -7.59 10.19
C ASP A 15 -10.42 -7.85 9.98
N ALA A 16 -9.83 -8.79 10.73
CA ALA A 16 -8.40 -9.10 10.60
C ALA A 16 -7.99 -9.49 9.17
N PHE A 17 -8.91 -10.07 8.40
CA PHE A 17 -8.71 -10.41 6.99
C PHE A 17 -8.62 -9.16 6.10
N GLU A 18 -9.48 -8.19 6.32
CA GLU A 18 -9.50 -6.93 5.59
C GLU A 18 -8.25 -6.09 5.87
N LEU A 19 -7.78 -6.07 7.11
CA LEU A 19 -6.53 -5.42 7.49
C LEU A 19 -5.34 -6.04 6.74
N LYS A 20 -5.30 -7.38 6.61
CA LYS A 20 -4.27 -8.09 5.84
C LYS A 20 -4.31 -7.72 4.36
N ILE A 21 -5.50 -7.64 3.75
CA ILE A 21 -5.64 -7.24 2.35
C ILE A 21 -5.14 -5.81 2.16
N ARG A 22 -5.56 -4.87 3.02
CA ARG A 22 -5.10 -3.47 2.96
C ARG A 22 -3.59 -3.36 3.08
N PHE A 23 -2.97 -4.12 3.99
CA PHE A 23 -1.52 -4.18 4.13
C PHE A 23 -0.86 -4.72 2.86
N ALA A 24 -1.36 -5.82 2.30
CA ALA A 24 -0.81 -6.43 1.09
C ALA A 24 -0.89 -5.50 -0.12
N CYS A 25 -2.03 -4.83 -0.32
CA CYS A 25 -2.17 -3.84 -1.38
C CYS A 25 -1.25 -2.63 -1.18
N GLY A 26 -1.12 -2.13 0.06
CA GLY A 26 -0.17 -1.06 0.38
C GLY A 26 1.29 -1.47 0.18
N ALA A 27 1.65 -2.70 0.53
CA ALA A 27 2.98 -3.25 0.33
C ALA A 27 3.35 -3.36 -1.16
N LEU A 28 2.42 -3.81 -2.00
CA LEU A 28 2.59 -3.84 -3.46
C LEU A 28 2.82 -2.44 -4.04
N LEU A 29 2.05 -1.44 -3.59
CA LEU A 29 2.28 -0.05 -3.99
C LEU A 29 3.66 0.43 -3.55
N GLY A 30 4.04 0.17 -2.30
CA GLY A 30 5.35 0.52 -1.77
C GLY A 30 6.51 -0.11 -2.53
N LEU A 31 6.35 -1.34 -3.05
CA LEU A 31 7.33 -2.00 -3.90
C LEU A 31 7.53 -1.22 -5.21
N VAL A 32 6.43 -0.87 -5.89
CA VAL A 32 6.47 -0.13 -7.17
C VAL A 32 7.08 1.26 -6.96
N VAL A 33 6.68 1.97 -5.91
CA VAL A 33 7.22 3.29 -5.55
C VAL A 33 8.71 3.18 -5.22
N GLY A 34 9.11 2.20 -4.40
CA GLY A 34 10.50 1.98 -4.02
C GLY A 34 11.39 1.69 -5.23
N LEU A 35 10.96 0.81 -6.14
CA LEU A 35 11.69 0.51 -7.37
C LEU A 35 11.78 1.73 -8.30
N GLY A 36 10.69 2.49 -8.45
CA GLY A 36 10.68 3.72 -9.25
C GLY A 36 11.63 4.79 -8.69
N MET A 37 11.73 4.91 -7.36
CA MET A 37 12.69 5.80 -6.71
C MET A 37 14.13 5.31 -6.91
N CYS A 38 14.40 4.01 -6.79
CA CYS A 38 15.72 3.44 -7.07
C CYS A 38 16.19 3.74 -8.51
N ALA A 39 15.28 3.68 -9.49
CA ALA A 39 15.58 4.04 -10.87
C ALA A 39 15.90 5.55 -11.03
N ARG A 40 15.20 6.43 -10.30
CA ARG A 40 15.42 7.89 -10.38
C ARG A 40 16.66 8.36 -9.64
N LEU A 41 17.01 7.72 -8.54
CA LEU A 41 18.11 8.12 -7.65
C LEU A 41 19.43 7.41 -8.00
N TRP A 42 19.52 6.85 -9.20
CA TRP A 42 20.74 6.20 -9.66
C TRP A 42 21.91 7.22 -9.74
N PRO A 43 23.13 6.85 -9.31
CA PRO A 43 23.54 5.56 -8.74
C PRO A 43 23.32 5.49 -7.21
N LEU A 44 22.56 4.49 -6.77
CA LEU A 44 22.43 4.10 -5.37
C LEU A 44 23.19 2.81 -5.12
N SER A 45 23.79 2.66 -3.94
CA SER A 45 24.36 1.37 -3.53
C SER A 45 23.26 0.32 -3.40
N SER A 46 23.58 -0.95 -3.65
CA SER A 46 22.62 -2.05 -3.51
C SER A 46 22.01 -2.12 -2.11
N PHE A 47 22.79 -1.78 -1.08
CA PHE A 47 22.30 -1.71 0.29
C PHE A 47 21.27 -0.59 0.47
N ALA A 48 21.56 0.62 -0.04
CA ALA A 48 20.64 1.75 0.03
C ALA A 48 19.35 1.49 -0.74
N ALA A 49 19.44 0.85 -1.91
CA ALA A 49 18.27 0.44 -2.69
C ALA A 49 17.38 -0.56 -1.92
N CYS A 50 17.97 -1.58 -1.29
CA CYS A 50 17.22 -2.55 -0.48
C CYS A 50 16.53 -1.90 0.71
N VAL A 51 17.24 -1.02 1.45
CA VAL A 51 16.67 -0.29 2.58
C VAL A 51 15.52 0.62 2.14
N LEU A 52 15.70 1.32 1.01
CA LEU A 52 14.67 2.22 0.47
C LEU A 52 13.42 1.45 0.05
N VAL A 53 13.57 0.33 -0.65
CA VAL A 53 12.44 -0.53 -1.05
C VAL A 53 11.75 -1.12 0.17
N ALA A 54 12.50 -1.68 1.12
CA ALA A 54 11.93 -2.25 2.34
C ALA A 54 11.16 -1.20 3.16
N PHE A 55 11.73 0.01 3.27
CA PHE A 55 11.09 1.14 3.95
C PHE A 55 9.81 1.57 3.22
N ALA A 56 9.84 1.69 1.89
CA ALA A 56 8.67 2.07 1.10
C ALA A 56 7.54 1.04 1.22
N VAL A 57 7.86 -0.26 1.15
CA VAL A 57 6.92 -1.37 1.34
C VAL A 57 6.29 -1.32 2.74
N ALA A 58 7.12 -1.20 3.78
CA ALA A 58 6.64 -1.16 5.16
C ALA A 58 5.78 0.09 5.45
N ALA A 59 6.22 1.27 5.00
CA ALA A 59 5.50 2.52 5.19
C ALA A 59 4.15 2.51 4.45
N CYS A 60 4.12 2.09 3.18
CA CYS A 60 2.87 2.03 2.42
C CYS A 60 1.93 0.93 2.94
N GLY A 61 2.46 -0.25 3.29
CA GLY A 61 1.68 -1.32 3.90
C GLY A 61 1.05 -0.89 5.23
N PHE A 62 1.83 -0.28 6.12
CA PHE A 62 1.35 0.22 7.41
C PHE A 62 0.34 1.36 7.26
N CYS A 63 0.61 2.32 6.38
CA CYS A 63 -0.31 3.43 6.12
C CYS A 63 -1.62 2.94 5.49
N ALA A 64 -1.57 2.01 4.54
CA ALA A 64 -2.77 1.42 3.95
C ALA A 64 -3.57 0.61 4.98
N ALA A 65 -2.91 -0.14 5.86
CA ALA A 65 -3.57 -0.89 6.92
C ALA A 65 -4.24 0.03 7.95
N ARG A 66 -3.57 1.13 8.35
CA ARG A 66 -4.05 2.04 9.41
C ARG A 66 -5.06 3.07 8.91
N PHE A 67 -4.83 3.65 7.74
CA PHE A 67 -5.66 4.74 7.20
C PHE A 67 -6.67 4.25 6.16
N GLY A 68 -6.53 3.02 5.66
CA GLY A 68 -7.48 2.40 4.73
C GLY A 68 -7.75 3.28 3.52
N ASP A 69 -9.02 3.57 3.27
CA ASP A 69 -9.47 4.35 2.12
C ASP A 69 -8.94 5.79 2.12
N ARG A 70 -8.59 6.37 3.28
CA ARG A 70 -8.00 7.72 3.34
C ARG A 70 -6.59 7.77 2.73
N PHE A 71 -5.82 6.69 2.88
CA PHE A 71 -4.51 6.58 2.23
C PHE A 71 -4.66 6.56 0.71
N TRP A 72 -5.57 5.73 0.20
CA TRP A 72 -5.86 5.64 -1.23
C TRP A 72 -6.50 6.92 -1.79
N ALA A 73 -7.33 7.61 -1.03
CA ALA A 73 -7.91 8.90 -1.43
C ALA A 73 -6.82 9.97 -1.65
N ASN A 74 -5.81 10.02 -0.78
CA ASN A 74 -4.66 10.92 -0.96
C ASN A 74 -3.77 10.54 -2.16
N LEU A 75 -3.74 9.25 -2.52
CA LEU A 75 -3.02 8.75 -3.69
C LEU A 75 -3.76 8.94 -5.02
N ARG A 76 -5.05 9.31 -5.03
CA ARG A 76 -5.79 9.55 -6.28
C ARG A 76 -5.18 10.65 -7.15
N TRP A 77 -4.37 11.53 -6.58
CA TRP A 77 -3.61 12.53 -7.33
C TRP A 77 -2.47 11.96 -8.19
N LEU A 78 -2.13 10.67 -8.04
CA LEU A 78 -1.17 9.95 -8.88
C LEU A 78 -1.80 9.23 -10.09
N GLN A 79 -3.13 9.23 -10.20
CA GLN A 79 -3.89 8.72 -11.36
C GLN A 79 -4.12 9.81 -12.39
#